data_AF-A0A2T0JI87-F1
#
_entry.id   AF-A0A2T0JI87-F1
#
_cell.length_a   1.000
_cell.length_b   1.000
_cell.length_c   1.000
_cell.angle_alpha   90.00
_cell.angle_beta   90.00
_cell.angle_gamma   90.00
#
_symmetry.space_group_name_H-M   'P 1'
#
loop_
_entity.id
_entity.type
_entity.pdbx_description
1 polymer ?
#
loop_
_entity_poly.entity_id
_entity_poly.type
_entity_poly.pdbx_seq_one_letter_code
_entity_poly.pdbx_strand_id
1 'polypeptide(L)'
;MTWIKNNSGEYAWVDDPDQAAVWTRVRGWSEAGEPGLADRIHVVHPEFGHGNPLPAEALASGWAAMGWEPGPPPEPVDLTRDVPVQITADVTPYVPAIKNITSAGGGAENEE
;
A
#
# COMPACT_ATOMS: atom_id res chain seq x y z
N MET A 1 -11.89 -22.78 3.16
CA MET A 1 -11.49 -21.73 4.12
C MET A 1 -10.09 -22.08 4.59
N THR A 2 -9.08 -21.31 4.18
CA THR A 2 -7.69 -21.50 4.63
C THR A 2 -6.95 -20.16 4.61
N TRP A 3 -5.93 -20.04 5.45
CA TRP A 3 -4.98 -18.92 5.41
C TRP A 3 -3.87 -19.23 4.41
N ILE A 4 -3.47 -18.24 3.62
CA ILE A 4 -2.30 -18.30 2.76
C ILE A 4 -1.36 -17.13 3.07
N LYS A 5 -0.05 -17.32 2.87
CA LYS A 5 1.00 -16.34 3.13
C LYS A 5 1.88 -16.12 1.89
N ASN A 6 2.24 -14.88 1.58
CA ASN A 6 3.17 -14.55 0.48
C ASN A 6 4.63 -14.51 0.96
N ASN A 7 5.58 -14.44 0.01
CA ASN A 7 7.01 -14.32 0.31
C ASN A 7 7.40 -13.04 1.07
N SER A 8 6.56 -12.00 1.04
CA SER A 8 6.74 -10.75 1.81
C SER A 8 6.29 -10.88 3.28
N GLY A 9 5.65 -12.00 3.64
CA GLY A 9 5.14 -12.28 4.97
C GLY A 9 3.70 -11.85 5.24
N GLU A 10 2.97 -11.39 4.23
CA GLU A 10 1.58 -10.94 4.33
C GLU A 10 0.62 -12.13 4.15
N TYR A 11 -0.49 -12.11 4.89
CA TYR A 11 -1.47 -13.20 4.95
C TYR A 11 -2.77 -12.81 4.24
N ALA A 12 -3.47 -13.77 3.65
CA ALA A 12 -4.78 -13.58 3.06
C ALA A 12 -5.71 -14.75 3.41
N TRP A 13 -7.00 -14.48 3.50
CA TRP A 13 -8.04 -15.48 3.79
C TRP A 13 -8.70 -15.90 2.49
N VAL A 14 -8.72 -17.20 2.19
CA VAL A 14 -9.41 -17.72 1.01
C VAL A 14 -10.48 -18.71 1.44
N ASP A 15 -11.72 -18.34 1.17
CA ASP A 15 -12.89 -19.15 1.54
C ASP A 15 -12.96 -20.44 0.72
N ASP A 16 -12.65 -20.35 -0.56
CA ASP A 16 -12.70 -21.46 -1.52
C ASP A 16 -11.34 -22.21 -1.63
N PRO A 17 -11.29 -23.54 -1.43
CA PRO A 17 -10.03 -24.29 -1.45
C PRO A 17 -9.43 -24.41 -2.87
N ASP A 18 -10.25 -24.41 -3.93
CA ASP A 18 -9.76 -24.46 -5.30
C ASP A 18 -9.09 -23.12 -5.70
N GLN A 19 -9.64 -21.98 -5.28
CA GLN A 19 -8.96 -20.69 -5.38
C GLN A 19 -7.64 -20.68 -4.59
N ALA A 20 -7.62 -21.21 -3.36
CA ALA A 20 -6.39 -21.28 -2.57
C ALA A 20 -5.30 -22.09 -3.31
N ALA A 21 -5.67 -23.20 -3.97
CA ALA A 21 -4.77 -23.97 -4.81
C ALA A 21 -4.25 -23.21 -6.05
N VAL A 22 -5.06 -22.32 -6.66
CA VAL A 22 -4.60 -21.44 -7.75
C VAL A 22 -3.56 -20.43 -7.25
N TRP A 23 -3.81 -19.81 -6.09
CA TRP A 23 -2.91 -18.83 -5.49
C TRP A 23 -1.56 -19.45 -5.10
N THR A 24 -1.57 -20.64 -4.48
CA THR A 24 -0.34 -21.32 -4.05
C THR A 24 0.44 -21.92 -5.21
N ARG A 25 -0.23 -22.50 -6.21
CA ARG A 25 0.43 -23.18 -7.33
C ARG A 25 1.09 -22.24 -8.34
N VAL A 26 0.55 -21.05 -8.56
CA VAL A 26 0.95 -20.17 -9.69
C VAL A 26 1.38 -18.77 -9.25
N ARG A 27 0.93 -18.29 -8.09
CA ARG A 27 1.02 -16.86 -7.72
C ARG A 27 1.92 -16.58 -6.50
N GLY A 28 2.76 -17.53 -6.09
CA GLY A 28 3.80 -17.31 -5.06
C GLY A 28 3.30 -17.25 -3.62
N TRP A 29 2.12 -17.81 -3.35
CA TRP A 29 1.58 -17.98 -2.00
C TRP A 29 1.89 -19.38 -1.47
N SER A 30 1.84 -19.56 -0.16
CA SER A 30 1.91 -20.87 0.52
C SER A 30 0.75 -21.00 1.50
N GLU A 31 0.27 -22.22 1.74
CA GLU A 31 -0.66 -22.46 2.86
C GLU A 31 -0.01 -22.08 4.19
N ALA A 32 -0.79 -21.49 5.08
CA ALA A 32 -0.33 -20.95 6.34
C ALA A 32 -1.31 -21.26 7.48
N GLY A 33 -0.82 -21.17 8.71
CA GLY A 33 -1.68 -21.11 9.90
C GLY A 33 -2.33 -19.73 10.05
N GLU A 34 -3.13 -19.59 11.10
CA GLU A 34 -3.71 -18.30 11.49
C GLU A 34 -2.60 -17.25 11.74
N PRO A 35 -2.75 -16.01 11.24
CA PRO A 35 -1.80 -14.93 11.45
C PRO A 35 -1.70 -14.54 12.94
N GLY A 36 -0.49 -14.19 13.38
CA GLY A 36 -0.30 -13.54 14.68
C GLY A 36 -0.85 -12.11 14.68
N LEU A 37 -1.07 -11.54 15.88
CA LEU A 37 -1.65 -10.21 16.06
C LEU A 37 -0.93 -9.10 15.26
N ALA A 38 0.39 -9.17 15.15
CA ALA A 38 1.22 -8.21 14.42
C ALA A 38 1.45 -8.58 12.93
N ASP A 39 1.02 -9.77 12.48
CA ASP A 39 1.12 -10.15 11.07
C ASP A 39 0.13 -9.31 10.23
N ARG A 40 0.57 -8.89 9.05
CA ARG A 40 -0.25 -8.08 8.14
C ARG A 40 -1.18 -8.98 7.32
N ILE A 41 -2.48 -8.72 7.41
CA ILE A 41 -3.54 -9.41 6.67
C ILE A 41 -4.10 -8.52 5.55
N HIS A 42 -4.41 -9.14 4.42
CA HIS A 42 -5.23 -8.53 3.38
C HIS A 42 -6.68 -8.45 3.85
N VAL A 43 -7.28 -7.28 3.65
CA VAL A 43 -8.67 -7.00 4.01
C VAL A 43 -9.49 -6.58 2.80
N VAL A 44 -10.78 -6.85 2.86
CA VAL A 44 -11.79 -6.48 1.86
C VAL A 44 -12.95 -5.78 2.56
N HIS A 45 -13.57 -4.82 1.88
CA HIS A 45 -14.83 -4.20 2.28
C HIS A 45 -15.85 -4.39 1.16
N PRO A 46 -17.10 -4.79 1.44
CA PRO A 46 -18.09 -5.08 0.39
C PRO A 46 -18.39 -3.88 -0.53
N GLU A 47 -18.29 -2.64 -0.01
CA GLU A 47 -18.51 -1.42 -0.79
C GLU A 47 -17.24 -0.82 -1.43
N PHE A 48 -16.04 -1.18 -0.96
CA PHE A 48 -14.78 -0.52 -1.40
C PHE A 48 -13.75 -1.45 -2.04
N GLY A 49 -13.97 -2.78 -2.01
CA GLY A 49 -13.01 -3.76 -2.50
C GLY A 49 -11.82 -3.95 -1.56
N HIS A 50 -10.63 -4.22 -2.11
CA HIS A 50 -9.43 -4.51 -1.32
C HIS A 50 -8.86 -3.26 -0.64
N GLY A 51 -8.49 -3.42 0.63
CA GLY A 51 -7.78 -2.42 1.41
C GLY A 51 -6.27 -2.66 1.44
N ASN A 52 -5.54 -1.72 2.05
CA ASN A 52 -4.11 -1.92 2.33
C ASN A 52 -3.93 -3.02 3.40
N PRO A 53 -2.88 -3.87 3.32
CA PRO A 53 -2.66 -4.90 4.33
C PRO A 53 -2.35 -4.28 5.69
N LEU A 54 -3.08 -4.71 6.72
CA LEU A 54 -3.05 -4.13 8.07
C LEU A 54 -2.81 -5.22 9.13
N PRO A 55 -2.26 -4.91 10.32
CA PRO A 55 -2.05 -5.89 11.38
C PRO A 55 -3.36 -6.58 11.78
N ALA A 56 -3.35 -7.88 12.05
CA ALA A 56 -4.54 -8.62 12.47
C ALA A 56 -5.20 -8.01 13.74
N GLU A 57 -4.41 -7.47 14.67
CA GLU A 57 -4.93 -6.73 15.83
C GLU A 57 -5.67 -5.44 15.46
N ALA A 58 -5.27 -4.75 14.39
CA ALA A 58 -5.94 -3.54 13.93
C ALA A 58 -7.32 -3.86 13.34
N LEU A 59 -7.47 -5.03 12.71
CA LEU A 59 -8.78 -5.52 12.27
C LEU A 59 -9.74 -5.66 13.45
N ALA A 60 -9.32 -6.42 14.47
CA ALA A 60 -10.09 -6.66 15.68
C ALA A 60 -10.36 -5.38 16.49
N SER A 61 -9.44 -4.40 16.45
CA SER A 61 -9.50 -3.17 17.24
C SER A 61 -10.41 -2.08 16.67
N GLY A 62 -10.97 -2.23 15.47
CA GLY A 62 -11.98 -1.31 14.95
C GLY A 62 -12.25 -1.35 13.45
N TRP A 63 -11.36 -1.88 12.62
CA TRP A 63 -11.64 -1.96 11.18
C TRP A 63 -12.77 -2.95 10.86
N ALA A 64 -12.91 -4.02 11.64
CA ALA A 64 -14.07 -4.91 11.56
C ALA A 64 -15.40 -4.20 11.86
N ALA A 65 -15.43 -3.25 12.80
CA ALA A 65 -16.61 -2.43 13.08
C ALA A 65 -16.91 -1.42 11.96
N MET A 66 -15.95 -1.16 11.07
CA MET A 66 -16.10 -0.37 9.85
C MET A 66 -16.34 -1.25 8.61
N GLY A 67 -16.75 -2.52 8.78
CA GLY A 67 -17.12 -3.42 7.68
C GLY A 67 -15.95 -4.07 6.92
N TRP A 68 -14.71 -3.94 7.41
CA TRP A 68 -13.56 -4.62 6.81
C TRP A 68 -13.41 -6.03 7.36
N GLU A 69 -13.18 -6.99 6.48
CA GLU A 69 -13.04 -8.41 6.82
C GLU A 69 -11.77 -9.00 6.16
N PRO A 70 -11.21 -10.11 6.65
CA PRO A 70 -10.09 -10.78 5.99
C PRO A 70 -10.51 -11.25 4.61
N GLY A 71 -9.74 -10.89 3.59
CA GLY A 71 -10.08 -11.16 2.19
C GLY A 71 -9.03 -12.00 1.46
N PRO A 72 -9.36 -12.47 0.25
CA PRO A 72 -8.38 -13.05 -0.65
C PRO A 72 -7.32 -12.00 -1.02
N PRO A 73 -6.15 -12.41 -1.52
CA PRO A 73 -5.18 -11.45 -2.00
C PRO A 73 -5.76 -10.71 -3.23
N PRO A 74 -5.41 -9.42 -3.42
CA PRO A 74 -5.85 -8.67 -4.60
C PRO A 74 -5.35 -9.35 -5.87
N GLU A 75 -6.13 -9.29 -6.95
CA GLU A 75 -5.67 -9.79 -8.24
C GLU A 75 -4.36 -9.09 -8.64
N PRO A 76 -3.34 -9.86 -9.07
CA PRO A 76 -2.08 -9.26 -9.50
C PRO A 76 -2.37 -8.40 -10.73
N VAL A 77 -1.94 -7.13 -10.67
CA VAL A 77 -2.03 -6.19 -11.79
C VAL A 77 -1.48 -6.86 -13.05
N ASP A 78 -2.33 -7.12 -14.03
CA ASP A 78 -1.91 -7.72 -15.30
C ASP A 78 -1.27 -6.61 -16.11
N LEU A 79 0.06 -6.46 -16.01
CA LEU A 79 0.83 -5.42 -16.71
C LEU A 79 0.65 -5.43 -18.25
N THR A 80 -0.04 -6.43 -18.83
CA THR A 80 -0.41 -6.48 -20.25
C THR A 80 -1.82 -5.98 -20.56
N ARG A 81 -2.68 -5.84 -19.55
CA ARG A 81 -4.11 -5.43 -19.67
C ARG A 81 -4.44 -4.21 -18.80
N ASP A 82 -3.98 -4.22 -17.55
CA ASP A 82 -3.95 -3.07 -16.66
C ASP A 82 -2.81 -2.14 -17.08
N VAL A 83 -3.15 -1.18 -17.95
CA VAL A 83 -2.25 -0.06 -18.24
C VAL A 83 -1.94 0.63 -16.92
N PRO A 84 -0.66 0.69 -16.47
CA PRO A 84 -0.34 1.43 -15.28
C PRO A 84 -0.73 2.88 -15.53
N VAL A 85 -1.67 3.39 -14.73
CA VAL A 85 -2.00 4.81 -14.75
C VAL A 85 -0.72 5.53 -14.35
N GLN A 86 0.01 6.03 -15.34
CA GLN A 86 1.08 6.96 -15.10
C GLN A 86 0.43 8.20 -14.50
N ILE A 87 0.47 8.28 -13.17
CA ILE A 87 0.40 9.54 -12.48
C ILE A 87 1.68 10.26 -12.91
N THR A 88 1.61 10.94 -14.06
CA THR A 88 2.53 12.02 -14.40
C THR A 88 2.35 13.06 -13.32
N ALA A 89 3.16 12.92 -12.29
CA ALA A 89 3.32 13.88 -11.23
C ALA A 89 3.89 15.14 -11.89
N ASP A 90 3.01 16.01 -12.39
CA ASP A 90 3.31 17.43 -12.57
C ASP A 90 3.39 18.06 -11.17
N VAL A 91 4.37 17.57 -10.40
CA VAL A 91 4.93 18.29 -9.27
C VAL A 91 5.88 19.29 -9.91
N THR A 92 5.28 20.35 -10.45
CA THR A 92 5.99 21.60 -10.67
C THR A 92 6.59 21.97 -9.31
N PRO A 93 7.92 21.98 -9.13
CA PRO A 93 8.51 22.21 -7.83
C PRO A 93 8.17 23.63 -7.39
N TYR A 94 7.40 23.76 -6.31
CA TYR A 94 7.13 25.06 -5.70
C TYR A 94 8.44 25.59 -5.12
N VAL A 95 9.16 26.38 -5.92
CA VAL A 95 10.26 27.21 -5.44
C VAL A 95 9.61 28.40 -4.72
N PRO A 96 9.68 28.49 -3.37
CA PRO A 96 9.22 29.70 -2.70
C PRO A 96 10.06 30.87 -3.21
N ALA A 97 9.41 31.85 -3.82
CA ALA A 97 10.08 33.05 -4.28
C ALA A 97 10.63 33.81 -3.06
N ILE A 98 11.91 33.61 -2.75
CA ILE A 98 12.64 34.45 -1.81
C ILE A 98 12.67 35.84 -2.44
N LYS A 99 11.77 36.71 -1.99
CA LYS A 99 11.89 38.15 -2.24
C LYS A 99 13.21 38.59 -1.64
N ASN A 100 14.18 38.90 -2.50
CA ASN A 100 15.36 39.66 -2.10
C ASN A 100 14.90 41.00 -1.53
N ILE A 101 14.77 41.05 -0.21
CA ILE A 101 14.67 42.29 0.55
C ILE A 101 16.04 42.98 0.46
N THR A 102 16.15 43.88 -0.50
CA THR A 102 17.29 44.79 -0.64
C THR A 102 17.46 45.61 0.64
N SER A 103 18.40 45.19 1.49
CA SER A 103 18.96 46.04 2.54
C SER A 103 20.15 46.79 1.97
N ALA A 104 20.03 48.12 1.85
CA ALA A 104 21.09 48.98 1.37
C ALA A 104 22.14 49.23 2.48
N GLY A 105 23.42 49.11 2.12
CA GLY A 105 24.58 49.43 2.96
C GLY A 105 25.78 48.56 2.53
N GLY A 106 26.96 49.10 2.25
CA GLY A 106 27.38 50.50 2.23
C GLY A 106 28.88 50.63 2.52
N GLY A 107 29.70 50.75 1.49
CA GLY A 107 31.17 50.68 1.56
C GLY A 107 31.69 49.23 1.70
N ALA A 108 32.85 48.85 1.16
CA ALA A 108 33.78 49.53 0.24
C ALA A 108 34.50 48.41 -0.61
N GLU A 109 35.63 48.53 -1.30
CA GLU A 109 36.68 49.56 -1.48
C GLU A 109 37.52 49.21 -2.76
N ASN A 110 38.44 50.10 -3.15
CA ASN A 110 39.60 49.89 -4.06
C ASN A 110 39.36 49.81 -5.58
N GLU A 111 39.44 50.99 -6.22
CA GLU A 111 40.36 51.20 -7.35
C GLU A 111 41.42 52.24 -6.91
N GLU A 112 42.68 52.00 -7.32
CA GLU A 112 43.90 52.84 -7.19
C GLU A 112 44.54 53.04 -5.79
#